data_AF-A0A2Y9MGQ4-F1
#
_entry.id   AF-A0A2Y9MGQ4-F1
#
_cell.length_a   1.000
_cell.length_b   1.000
_cell.length_c   1.000
_cell.angle_alpha   90.00
_cell.angle_beta   90.00
_cell.angle_gamma   90.00
#
_symmetry.space_group_name_H-M   'P 1'
#
loop_
_entity.id
_entity.type
_entity.pdbx_description
1 polymer ?
#
loop_
_entity_poly.entity_id
_entity_poly.type
_entity_poly.pdbx_seq_one_letter_code
_entity_poly.pdbx_strand_id
1 'polypeptide(L)'
;MNRLYDMEPRVMDDEMLKLAVGEQGPRDEARQLAKQEGILFKDVLSLQLDFQNILRIDNLWQFENLRKLQLDNNIIEKIEGLENLTRLVWLDLSFNNIEAIEGLDTLVNLEDLSLFNNRISKIDSLDALVKLQVLSLGNNQIGNMMNIIYLRRFKDLRTLSLSGNPVAEAEDYRTFICAYLPDLVYLDFRRIDDHTKELAEMKHQCSVDELKHQESLMQAQLEDEQARWEELEGHKAAFVEHLNGPFLFDSMYAEDVEGSQLSHLPGVGELVQTYKDKFVIVCLNIFESGLKQQEKRKAELDTFMGCVQEAIQEKQEQGKHKIAKFEEKHLLTLSSIRDESELTNFEKKMAEHSEDITELVNVLVTLEMQLVEQLEETINMFERNIIDLVGLFVENVQSLMAQCRDLENHHHEKLLEIAISTREKIVKGELDEDLPDAVRPLFVDKDTIVNAVGASHDIHLLKIDNREDELVTRVNSWCAHLVDKIHKDEIMRNRRRVKEINQYVDHVQSELDSLECSDLLD
;
A
#
# COMPACT_ATOMS: atom_id res chain seq x y z
N MET A 1 -42.61 -18.39 24.44
CA MET A 1 -42.56 -17.23 25.37
C MET A 1 -42.06 -17.58 26.78
N ASN A 2 -41.23 -18.62 27.02
CA ASN A 2 -40.79 -18.97 28.39
C ASN A 2 -39.39 -19.64 28.50
N ARG A 3 -38.41 -19.24 27.68
CA ARG A 3 -37.01 -19.74 27.80
C ARG A 3 -35.93 -18.65 27.81
N LEU A 4 -36.31 -17.37 27.81
CA LEU A 4 -35.37 -16.24 27.65
C LEU A 4 -34.92 -15.60 28.98
N TYR A 5 -35.42 -16.06 30.14
CA TYR A 5 -35.23 -15.35 31.41
C TYR A 5 -34.14 -15.91 32.35
N ASP A 6 -33.33 -16.87 31.93
CA ASP A 6 -32.36 -17.56 32.82
C ASP A 6 -30.96 -17.78 32.23
N MET A 7 -30.62 -17.17 31.09
CA MET A 7 -29.24 -17.24 30.59
C MET A 7 -28.39 -16.17 31.27
N GLU A 8 -27.30 -16.56 31.94
CA GLU A 8 -26.31 -15.60 32.46
C GLU A 8 -25.62 -14.85 31.30
N PRO A 9 -25.25 -13.57 31.49
CA PRO A 9 -24.40 -12.83 30.54
C PRO A 9 -23.12 -13.59 30.22
N ARG A 10 -22.77 -13.72 28.94
CA ARG A 10 -21.58 -14.49 28.52
C ARG A 10 -20.71 -13.73 27.52
N VAL A 11 -19.44 -14.07 27.53
CA VAL A 11 -18.46 -13.70 26.48
C VAL A 11 -18.54 -14.76 25.39
N MET A 12 -18.43 -14.36 24.14
CA MET A 12 -18.37 -15.32 23.03
C MET A 12 -17.16 -16.25 23.18
N ASP A 13 -17.39 -17.56 23.16
CA ASP A 13 -16.35 -18.58 23.24
C ASP A 13 -16.40 -19.55 22.05
N ASP A 14 -15.33 -20.33 21.90
CA ASP A 14 -15.21 -21.31 20.82
C ASP A 14 -16.34 -22.35 20.84
N GLU A 15 -16.89 -22.69 22.01
CA GLU A 15 -17.98 -23.67 22.09
C GLU A 15 -19.29 -23.11 21.54
N MET A 16 -19.64 -21.87 21.89
CA MET A 16 -20.77 -21.15 21.33
C MET A 16 -20.66 -21.02 19.81
N LEU A 17 -19.48 -20.67 19.31
CA LEU A 17 -19.23 -20.52 17.87
C LEU A 17 -19.35 -21.86 17.13
N LYS A 18 -18.79 -22.95 17.69
CA LYS A 18 -18.96 -24.31 17.14
C LYS A 18 -20.42 -24.73 17.09
N LEU A 19 -21.16 -24.45 18.16
CA LEU A 19 -22.58 -24.80 18.24
C LEU A 19 -23.38 -24.02 17.19
N ALA A 20 -23.19 -22.70 17.11
CA ALA A 20 -23.86 -21.83 16.15
C ALA A 20 -23.60 -22.28 14.71
N VAL A 21 -22.34 -22.52 14.34
CA VAL A 21 -21.99 -23.00 12.98
C VAL A 21 -22.54 -24.40 12.73
N GLY A 22 -22.54 -25.30 13.71
CA GLY A 22 -23.09 -26.65 13.59
C GLY A 22 -24.63 -26.70 13.46
N GLU A 23 -25.33 -25.71 14.02
CA GLU A 23 -26.78 -25.55 13.90
C GLU A 23 -27.21 -24.83 12.61
N GLN A 24 -26.37 -23.90 12.12
CA GLN A 24 -26.64 -23.06 10.95
C GLN A 24 -26.05 -23.62 9.65
N GLY A 25 -25.18 -24.62 9.73
CA GLY A 25 -24.63 -25.33 8.57
C GLY A 25 -25.68 -26.12 7.77
N PRO A 26 -25.30 -26.68 6.60
CA PRO A 26 -26.20 -27.40 5.70
C PRO A 26 -26.97 -28.53 6.42
N ARG A 27 -28.25 -28.72 6.09
CA ARG A 27 -29.15 -29.67 6.81
C ARG A 27 -29.05 -31.14 6.35
N ASP A 28 -28.16 -31.46 5.41
CA ASP A 28 -28.07 -32.76 4.72
C ASP A 28 -26.74 -33.51 4.98
N GLU A 29 -26.36 -34.48 4.13
CA GLU A 29 -25.14 -35.32 4.23
C GLU A 29 -23.84 -34.50 4.50
N ALA A 30 -23.80 -33.25 4.04
CA ALA A 30 -22.73 -32.28 4.33
C ALA A 30 -22.56 -31.96 5.83
N ARG A 31 -23.61 -32.06 6.66
CA ARG A 31 -23.54 -31.94 8.12
C ARG A 31 -22.79 -33.11 8.75
N GLN A 32 -22.91 -34.29 8.15
CA GLN A 32 -22.29 -35.52 8.62
C GLN A 32 -20.81 -35.54 8.24
N LEU A 33 -20.48 -35.07 7.03
CA LEU A 33 -19.12 -34.85 6.55
C LEU A 33 -18.39 -33.76 7.37
N ALA A 34 -19.02 -32.61 7.63
CA ALA A 34 -18.45 -31.56 8.48
C ALA A 34 -18.21 -32.00 9.94
N LYS A 35 -18.97 -32.97 10.45
CA LYS A 35 -18.73 -33.60 11.76
C LYS A 35 -17.57 -34.60 11.76
N GLN A 36 -17.22 -35.18 10.61
CA GLN A 36 -16.12 -36.13 10.45
C GLN A 36 -14.79 -35.44 10.13
N GLU A 37 -14.82 -34.39 9.30
CA GLU A 37 -13.61 -33.66 8.83
C GLU A 37 -13.26 -32.42 9.67
N GLY A 38 -14.18 -31.97 10.54
CA GLY A 38 -14.04 -30.75 11.32
C GLY A 38 -14.58 -29.52 10.59
N ILE A 39 -15.20 -28.59 11.32
CA ILE A 39 -15.75 -27.35 10.76
C ILE A 39 -14.60 -26.37 10.54
N LEU A 40 -14.26 -26.09 9.28
CA LEU A 40 -13.34 -25.01 8.91
C LEU A 40 -14.06 -23.66 9.02
N PHE A 41 -13.83 -22.92 10.11
CA PHE A 41 -14.43 -21.59 10.32
C PHE A 41 -14.11 -20.58 9.20
N LYS A 42 -13.01 -20.80 8.48
CA LYS A 42 -12.62 -20.00 7.33
C LYS A 42 -13.66 -20.04 6.20
N ASP A 43 -14.47 -21.08 6.09
CA ASP A 43 -15.44 -21.21 4.98
C ASP A 43 -16.83 -20.66 5.33
N VAL A 44 -17.03 -20.21 6.57
CA VAL A 44 -18.31 -19.67 7.05
C VAL A 44 -18.50 -18.26 6.51
N LEU A 45 -19.56 -18.06 5.71
CA LEU A 45 -19.89 -16.77 5.09
C LEU A 45 -20.94 -15.98 5.88
N SER A 46 -21.73 -16.65 6.72
CA SER A 46 -22.81 -16.04 7.51
C SER A 46 -22.86 -16.67 8.89
N LEU A 47 -23.00 -15.84 9.92
CA LEU A 47 -23.08 -16.29 11.31
C LEU A 47 -24.20 -15.53 12.03
N GLN A 48 -25.09 -16.27 12.68
CA GLN A 48 -26.21 -15.75 13.46
C GLN A 48 -26.00 -16.05 14.95
N LEU A 49 -26.06 -15.03 15.78
CA LEU A 49 -25.84 -15.12 17.22
C LEU A 49 -26.88 -14.27 17.97
N ASP A 50 -28.10 -14.21 17.44
CA ASP A 50 -29.23 -13.51 18.03
C ASP A 50 -29.72 -14.20 19.31
N PHE A 51 -30.19 -13.39 20.27
CA PHE A 51 -30.76 -13.84 21.55
C PHE A 51 -29.86 -14.76 22.41
N GLN A 52 -28.53 -14.57 22.35
CA GLN A 52 -27.56 -15.38 23.09
C GLN A 52 -27.13 -14.78 24.45
N ASN A 53 -27.66 -13.61 24.81
CA ASN A 53 -27.26 -12.85 26.00
C ASN A 53 -25.75 -12.54 26.06
N ILE A 54 -25.18 -12.22 24.89
CA ILE A 54 -23.76 -11.89 24.74
C ILE A 54 -23.50 -10.49 25.32
N LEU A 55 -22.52 -10.40 26.22
CA LEU A 55 -22.04 -9.14 26.80
C LEU A 55 -20.81 -8.60 26.05
N ARG A 56 -19.95 -9.51 25.55
CA ARG A 56 -18.69 -9.16 24.89
C ARG A 56 -18.45 -10.01 23.65
N ILE A 57 -18.10 -9.34 22.56
CA ILE A 57 -17.69 -9.96 21.30
C ILE A 57 -16.24 -10.42 21.43
N ASP A 58 -15.96 -11.68 21.09
CA ASP A 58 -14.62 -12.26 21.13
C ASP A 58 -14.55 -13.52 20.22
N ASN A 59 -13.35 -14.05 20.00
CA ASN A 59 -13.08 -15.30 19.29
C ASN A 59 -13.52 -15.36 17.81
N LEU A 60 -13.80 -14.21 17.17
CA LEU A 60 -14.19 -14.16 15.74
C LEU A 60 -13.01 -14.15 14.75
N TRP A 61 -11.77 -14.13 15.24
CA TRP A 61 -10.53 -14.10 14.44
C TRP A 61 -10.37 -15.23 13.41
N GLN A 62 -11.01 -16.38 13.59
CA GLN A 62 -10.91 -17.53 12.67
C GLN A 62 -11.84 -17.43 11.45
N PHE A 63 -12.77 -16.47 11.45
CA PHE A 63 -13.81 -16.30 10.43
C PHE A 63 -13.38 -15.32 9.32
N GLU A 64 -12.24 -15.59 8.68
CA GLU A 64 -11.60 -14.69 7.69
C GLU A 64 -12.48 -14.33 6.48
N ASN A 65 -13.45 -15.19 6.13
CA ASN A 65 -14.34 -15.00 4.97
C ASN A 65 -15.77 -14.60 5.32
N LEU A 66 -16.05 -14.26 6.58
CA LEU A 66 -17.39 -13.89 7.01
C LEU A 66 -17.87 -12.64 6.26
N ARG A 67 -19.07 -12.73 5.69
CA ARG A 67 -19.72 -11.64 4.96
C ARG A 67 -20.92 -11.08 5.71
N LYS A 68 -21.60 -11.90 6.53
CA LYS A 68 -22.78 -11.49 7.29
C LYS A 68 -22.63 -11.90 8.75
N LEU A 69 -22.79 -10.95 9.66
CA LEU A 69 -22.77 -11.19 11.09
C LEU A 69 -24.01 -10.58 11.74
N GLN A 70 -24.80 -11.44 12.37
CA GLN A 70 -26.01 -11.07 13.09
C GLN A 70 -25.78 -11.26 14.60
N LEU A 71 -25.83 -10.17 15.36
CA LEU A 71 -25.61 -10.10 16.81
C LEU A 71 -26.73 -9.32 17.52
N ASP A 72 -27.92 -9.24 16.90
CA ASP A 72 -29.04 -8.50 17.45
C ASP A 72 -29.65 -9.17 18.69
N ASN A 73 -30.36 -8.40 19.52
CA ASN A 73 -31.02 -8.87 20.73
C ASN A 73 -30.05 -9.54 21.74
N ASN A 74 -28.92 -8.88 21.98
CA ASN A 74 -27.94 -9.24 23.01
C ASN A 74 -27.81 -8.10 24.04
N ILE A 75 -26.76 -8.12 24.86
CA ILE A 75 -26.49 -7.09 25.87
C ILE A 75 -25.09 -6.48 25.68
N ILE A 76 -24.62 -6.43 24.44
CA ILE A 76 -23.29 -5.93 24.08
C ILE A 76 -23.20 -4.44 24.40
N GLU A 77 -22.14 -4.03 25.11
CA GLU A 77 -21.91 -2.63 25.49
C GLU A 77 -20.86 -1.95 24.60
N LYS A 78 -19.96 -2.74 24.00
CA LYS A 78 -18.84 -2.27 23.20
C LYS A 78 -18.67 -3.09 21.92
N ILE A 79 -18.38 -2.40 20.83
CA ILE A 79 -18.00 -3.00 19.55
C ILE A 79 -16.49 -3.27 19.58
N GLU A 80 -16.11 -4.54 19.63
CA GLU A 80 -14.70 -4.97 19.65
C GLU A 80 -14.58 -6.39 19.07
N GLY A 81 -13.35 -6.84 18.77
CA GLY A 81 -13.12 -8.21 18.31
C GLY A 81 -13.55 -8.48 16.86
N LEU A 82 -13.76 -7.42 16.07
CA LEU A 82 -14.17 -7.49 14.66
C LEU A 82 -13.00 -7.25 13.68
N GLU A 83 -11.78 -7.06 14.17
CA GLU A 83 -10.64 -6.51 13.41
C GLU A 83 -10.22 -7.41 12.23
N ASN A 84 -10.48 -8.70 12.33
CA ASN A 84 -10.11 -9.69 11.32
C ASN A 84 -11.20 -9.87 10.24
N LEU A 85 -12.40 -9.29 10.42
CA LEU A 85 -13.56 -9.51 9.54
C LEU A 85 -13.57 -8.54 8.34
N THR A 86 -12.43 -8.39 7.67
CA THR A 86 -12.23 -7.42 6.57
C THR A 86 -13.15 -7.63 5.35
N ARG A 87 -13.79 -8.79 5.25
CA ARG A 87 -14.73 -9.18 4.17
C ARG A 87 -16.21 -9.00 4.55
N LEU A 88 -16.49 -8.48 5.74
CA LEU A 88 -17.85 -8.27 6.23
C LEU A 88 -18.57 -7.21 5.37
N VAL A 89 -19.79 -7.55 4.94
CA VAL A 89 -20.66 -6.70 4.09
C VAL A 89 -21.90 -6.27 4.85
N TRP A 90 -22.39 -7.10 5.77
CA TRP A 90 -23.59 -6.84 6.55
C TRP A 90 -23.33 -7.14 8.04
N LEU A 91 -23.64 -6.17 8.90
CA LEU A 91 -23.50 -6.27 10.36
C LEU A 91 -24.76 -5.76 11.04
N ASP A 92 -25.38 -6.61 11.84
CA ASP A 92 -26.51 -6.24 12.70
C ASP A 92 -26.16 -6.38 14.18
N LEU A 93 -26.19 -5.24 14.85
CA LEU A 93 -25.96 -5.05 16.28
C LEU A 93 -27.19 -4.41 16.95
N SER A 94 -28.37 -4.55 16.35
CA SER A 94 -29.60 -3.96 16.88
C SER A 94 -30.01 -4.55 18.23
N PHE A 95 -30.74 -3.79 19.05
CA PHE A 95 -31.20 -4.23 20.38
C PHE A 95 -30.05 -4.68 21.29
N ASN A 96 -29.05 -3.83 21.44
CA ASN A 96 -27.92 -3.99 22.36
C ASN A 96 -27.82 -2.76 23.30
N ASN A 97 -26.73 -2.65 24.07
CA ASN A 97 -26.48 -1.54 25.01
C ASN A 97 -25.28 -0.66 24.56
N ILE A 98 -25.00 -0.56 23.27
CA ILE A 98 -23.83 0.15 22.75
C ILE A 98 -24.01 1.66 22.93
N GLU A 99 -23.01 2.32 23.53
CA GLU A 99 -23.02 3.78 23.80
C GLU A 99 -22.21 4.60 22.78
N ALA A 100 -21.18 3.99 22.18
CA ALA A 100 -20.29 4.64 21.22
C ALA A 100 -20.03 3.74 20.02
N ILE A 101 -19.88 4.35 18.85
CA ILE A 101 -19.42 3.67 17.65
C ILE A 101 -17.89 3.60 17.71
N GLU A 102 -17.33 2.41 17.71
CA GLU A 102 -15.89 2.15 17.74
C GLU A 102 -15.60 0.75 17.18
N GLY A 103 -14.33 0.40 16.95
CA GLY A 103 -13.95 -0.97 16.57
C GLY A 103 -14.34 -1.41 15.15
N LEU A 104 -14.69 -0.46 14.26
CA LEU A 104 -15.12 -0.71 12.88
C LEU A 104 -14.07 -0.34 11.82
N ASP A 105 -12.88 0.11 12.22
CA ASP A 105 -11.85 0.72 11.34
C ASP A 105 -11.32 -0.21 10.23
N THR A 106 -11.48 -1.52 10.40
CA THR A 106 -10.99 -2.54 9.46
C THR A 106 -12.07 -3.01 8.47
N LEU A 107 -13.33 -2.64 8.68
CA LEU A 107 -14.48 -3.17 7.94
C LEU A 107 -14.77 -2.36 6.66
N VAL A 108 -13.74 -2.18 5.83
CA VAL A 108 -13.78 -1.33 4.62
C VAL A 108 -14.78 -1.78 3.54
N ASN A 109 -15.31 -3.01 3.66
CA ASN A 109 -16.29 -3.59 2.74
C ASN A 109 -17.73 -3.56 3.27
N LEU A 110 -17.97 -2.99 4.46
CA LEU A 110 -19.29 -2.97 5.07
C LEU A 110 -20.25 -2.07 4.27
N GLU A 111 -21.37 -2.63 3.84
CA GLU A 111 -22.40 -1.94 3.06
C GLU A 111 -23.66 -1.65 3.89
N ASP A 112 -23.98 -2.49 4.87
CA ASP A 112 -25.15 -2.37 5.73
C ASP A 112 -24.77 -2.54 7.20
N LEU A 113 -25.01 -1.49 7.98
CA LEU A 113 -24.78 -1.44 9.41
C LEU A 113 -26.07 -1.11 10.14
N SER A 114 -26.54 -2.06 10.96
CA SER A 114 -27.71 -1.88 11.81
C SER A 114 -27.33 -1.76 13.28
N LEU A 115 -27.61 -0.61 13.87
CA LEU A 115 -27.39 -0.24 15.27
C LEU A 115 -28.69 0.22 15.93
N PHE A 116 -29.83 -0.28 15.45
CA PHE A 116 -31.15 0.12 15.92
C PHE A 116 -31.35 -0.24 17.40
N ASN A 117 -31.99 0.63 18.18
CA ASN A 117 -32.29 0.39 19.59
C ASN A 117 -31.05 0.12 20.45
N ASN A 118 -30.12 1.08 20.44
CA ASN A 118 -28.91 1.16 21.28
C ASN A 118 -28.92 2.47 22.10
N ARG A 119 -27.78 2.89 22.64
CA ARG A 119 -27.64 4.11 23.48
C ARG A 119 -26.68 5.13 22.86
N ILE A 120 -26.52 5.11 21.54
CA ILE A 120 -25.55 5.95 20.82
C ILE A 120 -26.02 7.40 20.84
N SER A 121 -25.15 8.32 21.24
CA SER A 121 -25.46 9.76 21.30
C SER A 121 -24.74 10.60 20.23
N LYS A 122 -23.68 10.05 19.64
CA LYS A 122 -22.82 10.72 18.64
C LYS A 122 -22.57 9.81 17.44
N ILE A 123 -22.51 10.41 16.25
CA ILE A 123 -22.16 9.73 15.00
C ILE A 123 -20.73 10.13 14.65
N ASP A 124 -19.79 9.24 14.90
CA ASP A 124 -18.36 9.34 14.56
C ASP A 124 -17.77 7.94 14.36
N SER A 125 -16.46 7.85 14.09
CA SER A 125 -15.72 6.58 14.00
C SER A 125 -16.24 5.60 12.95
N LEU A 126 -16.83 6.10 11.86
CA LEU A 126 -17.27 5.32 10.70
C LEU A 126 -16.40 5.59 9.46
N ASP A 127 -15.28 6.32 9.62
CA ASP A 127 -14.45 6.84 8.53
C ASP A 127 -13.96 5.78 7.53
N ALA A 128 -13.69 4.57 8.02
CA ALA A 128 -13.24 3.46 7.19
C ALA A 128 -14.35 2.84 6.31
N LEU A 129 -15.63 3.09 6.61
CA LEU A 129 -16.78 2.44 5.96
C LEU A 129 -17.18 3.13 4.65
N VAL A 130 -16.23 3.25 3.73
CA VAL A 130 -16.38 4.01 2.49
C VAL A 130 -17.48 3.47 1.56
N LYS A 131 -17.86 2.20 1.70
CA LYS A 131 -18.92 1.51 0.92
C LYS A 131 -20.29 1.48 1.60
N LEU A 132 -20.46 2.15 2.73
CA LEU A 132 -21.69 2.09 3.50
C LEU A 132 -22.88 2.66 2.71
N GLN A 133 -23.89 1.83 2.47
CA GLN A 133 -25.11 2.16 1.73
C GLN A 133 -26.34 2.29 2.64
N VAL A 134 -26.38 1.50 3.71
CA VAL A 134 -27.50 1.44 4.66
C VAL A 134 -26.97 1.64 6.08
N LEU A 135 -27.50 2.64 6.77
CA LEU A 135 -27.19 2.90 8.18
C LEU A 135 -28.49 3.01 8.99
N SER A 136 -28.70 2.08 9.91
CA SER A 136 -29.84 2.11 10.83
C SER A 136 -29.41 2.52 12.22
N LEU A 137 -29.83 3.71 12.65
CA LEU A 137 -29.54 4.30 13.96
C LEU A 137 -30.83 4.65 14.73
N GLY A 138 -31.98 4.10 14.34
CA GLY A 138 -33.24 4.38 15.03
C GLY A 138 -33.23 3.97 16.51
N ASN A 139 -34.08 4.59 17.33
CA ASN A 139 -34.17 4.39 18.78
C ASN A 139 -32.82 4.50 19.50
N ASN A 140 -32.08 5.57 19.25
CA ASN A 140 -30.84 5.92 19.95
C ASN A 140 -30.99 7.27 20.67
N GLN A 141 -29.89 7.86 21.13
CA GLN A 141 -29.85 9.12 21.90
C GLN A 141 -29.24 10.29 21.11
N ILE A 142 -29.33 10.26 19.78
CA ILE A 142 -28.75 11.28 18.90
C ILE A 142 -29.61 12.55 18.96
N GLY A 143 -29.12 13.56 19.67
CA GLY A 143 -29.83 14.85 19.81
C GLY A 143 -29.27 16.01 18.99
N ASN A 144 -28.00 15.94 18.56
CA ASN A 144 -27.37 17.04 17.84
C ASN A 144 -27.52 16.89 16.32
N MET A 145 -28.28 17.79 15.71
CA MET A 145 -28.51 17.83 14.26
C MET A 145 -27.19 17.97 13.46
N MET A 146 -26.18 18.64 14.02
CA MET A 146 -24.89 18.83 13.34
C MET A 146 -24.11 17.52 13.16
N ASN A 147 -24.38 16.49 13.97
CA ASN A 147 -23.73 15.19 13.83
C ASN A 147 -24.10 14.51 12.50
N ILE A 148 -25.22 14.89 11.86
CA ILE A 148 -25.62 14.34 10.56
C ILE A 148 -24.67 14.79 9.45
N ILE A 149 -24.09 15.99 9.55
CA ILE A 149 -23.17 16.52 8.55
C ILE A 149 -21.96 15.59 8.39
N TYR A 150 -21.55 14.90 9.46
CA TYR A 150 -20.53 13.86 9.41
C TYR A 150 -20.82 12.80 8.34
N LEU A 151 -22.09 12.41 8.15
CA LEU A 151 -22.50 11.38 7.20
C LEU A 151 -22.34 11.79 5.72
N ARG A 152 -22.13 13.07 5.43
CA ARG A 152 -21.95 13.60 4.07
C ARG A 152 -20.67 13.09 3.38
N ARG A 153 -19.74 12.51 4.15
CA ARG A 153 -18.55 11.82 3.63
C ARG A 153 -18.88 10.50 2.93
N PHE A 154 -19.97 9.83 3.30
CA PHE A 154 -20.38 8.55 2.73
C PHE A 154 -21.16 8.76 1.43
N LYS A 155 -20.43 8.81 0.30
CA LYS A 155 -21.01 9.08 -1.03
C LYS A 155 -21.96 7.98 -1.51
N ASP A 156 -21.85 6.77 -0.96
CA ASP A 156 -22.70 5.63 -1.29
C ASP A 156 -23.89 5.44 -0.34
N LEU A 157 -24.05 6.28 0.69
CA LEU A 157 -25.17 6.17 1.62
C LEU A 157 -26.49 6.49 0.90
N ARG A 158 -27.40 5.51 0.86
CA ARG A 158 -28.73 5.63 0.22
C ARG A 158 -29.87 5.53 1.21
N THR A 159 -29.68 4.84 2.33
CA THR A 159 -30.71 4.61 3.34
C THR A 159 -30.21 4.99 4.73
N LEU A 160 -30.96 5.84 5.42
CA LEU A 160 -30.68 6.27 6.79
C LEU A 160 -31.95 6.16 7.62
N SER A 161 -31.84 5.56 8.81
CA SER A 161 -32.92 5.56 9.81
C SER A 161 -32.44 6.23 11.08
N LEU A 162 -33.11 7.29 11.51
CA LEU A 162 -32.89 7.96 12.81
C LEU A 162 -34.19 8.07 13.61
N SER A 163 -35.29 7.46 13.15
CA SER A 163 -36.57 7.42 13.86
C SER A 163 -36.41 7.03 15.34
N GLY A 164 -37.08 7.74 16.24
CA GLY A 164 -36.97 7.50 17.68
C GLY A 164 -35.72 8.07 18.36
N ASN A 165 -34.92 8.88 17.67
CA ASN A 165 -33.92 9.74 18.28
C ASN A 165 -34.48 11.14 18.56
N PRO A 166 -33.95 11.90 19.54
CA PRO A 166 -34.36 13.28 19.80
C PRO A 166 -34.25 14.20 18.57
N VAL A 167 -33.29 13.95 17.67
CA VAL A 167 -33.13 14.72 16.42
C VAL A 167 -34.34 14.58 15.47
N ALA A 168 -35.06 13.45 15.53
CA ALA A 168 -36.21 13.18 14.66
C ALA A 168 -37.48 13.95 15.09
N GLU A 169 -37.48 14.54 16.28
CA GLU A 169 -38.59 15.36 16.80
C GLU A 169 -38.53 16.81 16.31
N ALA A 170 -37.40 17.25 15.72
CA ALA A 170 -37.25 18.60 15.21
C ALA A 170 -38.14 18.85 13.97
N GLU A 171 -38.77 20.04 13.90
CA GLU A 171 -39.68 20.39 12.79
C GLU A 171 -38.99 20.40 11.43
N ASP A 172 -37.70 20.75 11.40
CA ASP A 172 -36.89 20.85 10.19
C ASP A 172 -36.06 19.61 9.90
N TYR A 173 -36.20 18.54 10.69
CA TYR A 173 -35.45 17.30 10.57
C TYR A 173 -35.39 16.79 9.13
N ARG A 174 -36.55 16.56 8.49
CA ARG A 174 -36.60 16.02 7.12
C ARG A 174 -35.93 16.95 6.10
N THR A 175 -36.20 18.24 6.18
CA THR A 175 -35.60 19.23 5.27
C THR A 175 -34.09 19.36 5.47
N PHE A 176 -33.61 19.29 6.72
CA PHE A 176 -32.20 19.33 7.04
C PHE A 176 -31.48 18.09 6.49
N ILE A 177 -31.98 16.88 6.75
CA ILE A 177 -31.38 15.65 6.21
C ILE A 177 -31.27 15.73 4.69
N CYS A 178 -32.34 16.11 4.00
CA CYS A 178 -32.37 16.17 2.53
C CYS A 178 -31.38 17.21 1.96
N ALA A 179 -31.19 18.34 2.66
CA ALA A 179 -30.27 19.38 2.23
C ALA A 179 -28.80 18.96 2.37
N TYR A 180 -28.44 18.32 3.49
CA TYR A 180 -27.05 18.00 3.81
C TYR A 180 -26.61 16.63 3.27
N LEU A 181 -27.54 15.69 3.06
CA LEU A 181 -27.32 14.37 2.48
C LEU A 181 -28.09 14.23 1.14
N PRO A 182 -27.61 14.85 0.05
CA PRO A 182 -28.35 14.95 -1.21
C PRO A 182 -28.55 13.60 -1.93
N ASP A 183 -27.64 12.66 -1.73
CA ASP A 183 -27.65 11.34 -2.37
C ASP A 183 -28.54 10.32 -1.64
N LEU A 184 -29.14 10.72 -0.52
CA LEU A 184 -30.03 9.87 0.27
C LEU A 184 -31.35 9.63 -0.49
N VAL A 185 -31.80 8.37 -0.49
CA VAL A 185 -33.02 7.94 -1.17
C VAL A 185 -34.13 7.62 -0.17
N TYR A 186 -33.77 6.98 0.94
CA TYR A 186 -34.71 6.57 1.98
C TYR A 186 -34.31 7.16 3.34
N LEU A 187 -35.27 7.83 3.98
CA LEU A 187 -35.17 8.34 5.34
C LEU A 187 -36.28 7.73 6.19
N ASP A 188 -35.90 7.06 7.28
CA ASP A 188 -36.82 6.36 8.20
C ASP A 188 -37.77 5.41 7.47
N PHE A 189 -37.20 4.61 6.55
CA PHE A 189 -37.92 3.65 5.71
C PHE A 189 -38.99 4.27 4.79
N ARG A 190 -38.95 5.60 4.59
CA ARG A 190 -39.79 6.31 3.63
C ARG A 190 -38.93 6.90 2.53
N ARG A 191 -39.38 6.75 1.28
CA ARG A 191 -38.73 7.38 0.14
C ARG A 191 -38.85 8.90 0.27
N ILE A 192 -37.75 9.60 0.04
CA ILE A 192 -37.73 11.07 -0.03
C ILE A 192 -38.38 11.47 -1.35
N ASP A 193 -39.42 12.30 -1.28
CA ASP A 193 -40.09 12.85 -2.45
C ASP A 193 -39.41 14.13 -2.97
N ASP A 194 -39.66 14.46 -4.23
CA ASP A 194 -39.03 15.61 -4.88
C ASP A 194 -39.48 16.94 -4.23
N HIS A 195 -40.70 16.99 -3.69
CA HIS A 195 -41.21 18.16 -2.98
C HIS A 195 -40.39 18.48 -1.71
N THR A 196 -40.02 17.46 -0.93
CA THR A 196 -39.18 17.63 0.26
C THR A 196 -37.77 18.11 -0.13
N LYS A 197 -37.25 17.64 -1.28
CA LYS A 197 -35.95 18.10 -1.81
C LYS A 197 -35.98 19.57 -2.21
N GLU A 198 -37.03 20.01 -2.91
CA GLU A 198 -37.22 21.41 -3.29
C GLU A 198 -37.33 22.33 -2.06
N LEU A 199 -38.09 21.91 -1.03
CA LEU A 199 -38.21 22.65 0.22
C LEU A 199 -36.88 22.74 0.98
N ALA A 200 -36.11 21.64 1.01
CA ALA A 200 -34.79 21.57 1.63
C ALA A 200 -33.80 22.51 0.93
N GLU A 201 -33.79 22.53 -0.41
CA GLU A 201 -32.96 23.42 -1.21
C GLU A 201 -33.31 24.88 -0.93
N MET A 202 -34.59 25.28 -1.03
CA MET A 202 -35.00 26.67 -0.76
C MET A 202 -34.62 27.16 0.65
N LYS A 203 -34.67 26.27 1.66
CA LYS A 203 -34.43 26.62 3.06
C LYS A 203 -32.93 26.67 3.41
N HIS A 204 -32.11 25.81 2.80
CA HIS A 204 -30.71 25.61 3.19
C HIS A 204 -29.68 25.92 2.10
N GLN A 205 -30.11 26.45 0.94
CA GLN A 205 -29.26 26.72 -0.23
C GLN A 205 -27.93 27.40 0.15
N CYS A 206 -27.98 28.57 0.80
CA CYS A 206 -26.77 29.33 1.12
C CYS A 206 -25.79 28.54 2.02
N SER A 207 -26.30 27.80 3.01
CA SER A 207 -25.46 27.02 3.92
C SER A 207 -24.86 25.79 3.25
N VAL A 208 -25.63 25.12 2.38
CA VAL A 208 -25.16 23.94 1.63
C VAL A 208 -24.16 24.36 0.54
N ASP A 209 -24.40 25.48 -0.13
CA ASP A 209 -23.49 26.00 -1.17
C ASP A 209 -22.15 26.43 -0.58
N GLU A 210 -22.14 27.10 0.57
CA GLU A 210 -20.90 27.42 1.30
C GLU A 210 -20.15 26.13 1.67
N LEU A 211 -20.84 25.12 2.22
CA LEU A 211 -20.22 23.84 2.56
C LEU A 211 -19.66 23.11 1.34
N LYS A 212 -20.40 23.06 0.22
CA LYS A 212 -19.93 22.48 -1.03
C LYS A 212 -18.69 23.20 -1.56
N HIS A 213 -18.64 24.53 -1.43
CA HIS A 213 -17.47 25.30 -1.83
C HIS A 213 -16.24 24.96 -0.97
N GLN A 214 -16.39 24.92 0.36
CA GLN A 214 -15.32 24.54 1.28
C GLN A 214 -14.83 23.10 1.03
N GLU A 215 -15.75 22.15 0.80
CA GLU A 215 -15.41 20.77 0.44
C GLU A 215 -14.66 20.69 -0.89
N SER A 216 -15.10 21.44 -1.90
CA SER A 216 -14.42 21.49 -3.19
C SER A 216 -13.02 22.08 -3.08
N LEU A 217 -12.83 23.10 -2.24
CA LEU A 217 -11.50 23.67 -1.98
C LEU A 217 -10.59 22.67 -1.28
N MET A 218 -11.11 21.99 -0.24
CA MET A 218 -10.35 20.98 0.50
C MET A 218 -10.00 19.76 -0.37
N GLN A 219 -10.93 19.32 -1.21
CA GLN A 219 -10.71 18.23 -2.17
C GLN A 219 -9.66 18.62 -3.21
N ALA A 220 -9.76 19.83 -3.77
CA ALA A 220 -8.78 20.33 -4.73
C ALA A 220 -7.38 20.47 -4.09
N GLN A 221 -7.29 20.87 -2.82
CA GLN A 221 -6.04 20.91 -2.07
C GLN A 221 -5.46 19.51 -1.88
N LEU A 222 -6.27 18.54 -1.47
CA LEU A 222 -5.83 17.16 -1.29
C LEU A 222 -5.35 16.54 -2.62
N GLU A 223 -6.07 16.80 -3.71
CA GLU A 223 -5.70 16.35 -5.05
C GLU A 223 -4.39 16.99 -5.53
N ASP A 224 -4.19 18.28 -5.28
CA ASP A 224 -2.94 18.98 -5.60
C ASP A 224 -1.77 18.47 -4.73
N GLU A 225 -1.98 18.25 -3.43
CA GLU A 225 -0.98 17.64 -2.54
C GLU A 225 -0.62 16.23 -2.99
N GLN A 226 -1.60 15.42 -3.35
CA GLN A 226 -1.40 14.07 -3.86
C GLN A 226 -0.65 14.08 -5.19
N ALA A 227 -1.03 14.95 -6.13
CA ALA A 227 -0.35 15.09 -7.42
C ALA A 227 1.12 15.50 -7.24
N ARG A 228 1.41 16.46 -6.35
CA ARG A 228 2.78 16.86 -6.01
C ARG A 228 3.58 15.72 -5.36
N TRP A 229 2.93 14.92 -4.52
CA TRP A 229 3.55 13.77 -3.89
C TRP A 229 3.91 12.68 -4.92
N GLU A 230 2.99 12.37 -5.83
CA GLU A 230 3.20 11.42 -6.93
C GLU A 230 4.32 11.89 -7.88
N GLU A 231 4.35 13.19 -8.21
CA GLU A 231 5.42 13.79 -9.00
C GLU A 231 6.78 13.66 -8.30
N LEU A 232 6.85 14.01 -7.01
CA LEU A 232 8.08 13.88 -6.22
C LEU A 232 8.57 12.43 -6.13
N GLU A 233 7.65 11.47 -6.00
CA GLU A 233 8.01 10.06 -5.96
C GLU A 233 8.56 9.58 -7.31
N GLY A 234 8.03 10.09 -8.43
CA GLY A 234 8.62 9.92 -9.76
C GLY A 234 10.06 10.45 -9.83
N HIS A 235 10.30 11.65 -9.29
CA HIS A 235 11.65 12.24 -9.25
C HIS A 235 12.61 11.43 -8.37
N LYS A 236 12.14 10.88 -7.25
CA LYS A 236 12.94 10.01 -6.37
C LYS A 236 13.30 8.69 -7.03
N ALA A 237 12.37 8.08 -7.76
CA ALA A 237 12.63 6.86 -8.53
C ALA A 237 13.65 7.08 -9.66
N ALA A 238 13.74 8.32 -10.17
CA ALA A 238 14.77 8.74 -11.10
C ALA A 238 16.08 9.20 -10.43
N PHE A 239 16.12 9.28 -9.09
CA PHE A 239 17.22 9.82 -8.29
C PHE A 239 17.53 11.28 -8.64
N VAL A 240 16.55 12.12 -8.93
CA VAL A 240 16.78 13.53 -9.32
C VAL A 240 15.85 14.50 -8.61
N GLU A 241 15.33 14.11 -7.44
CA GLU A 241 14.48 15.00 -6.66
C GLU A 241 15.16 16.35 -6.37
N HIS A 242 14.38 17.43 -6.41
CA HIS A 242 14.89 18.79 -6.18
C HIS A 242 15.96 19.31 -7.17
N LEU A 243 16.13 18.69 -8.34
CA LEU A 243 16.95 19.22 -9.44
C LEU A 243 16.13 19.84 -10.58
N ASN A 244 14.80 19.81 -10.48
CA ASN A 244 13.85 20.38 -11.44
C ASN A 244 13.71 21.91 -11.35
N GLY A 245 14.63 22.60 -10.67
CA GLY A 245 14.55 24.03 -10.42
C GLY A 245 15.72 24.56 -9.58
N PRO A 246 15.55 25.72 -8.92
CA PRO A 246 16.64 26.41 -8.23
C PRO A 246 16.98 25.85 -6.85
N PHE A 247 16.36 24.75 -6.41
CA PHE A 247 16.46 24.29 -5.02
C PHE A 247 17.90 24.05 -4.57
N LEU A 248 18.71 23.35 -5.37
CA LEU A 248 20.12 23.13 -5.02
C LEU A 248 20.86 24.46 -4.86
N PHE A 249 20.64 25.40 -5.79
CA PHE A 249 21.22 26.74 -5.72
C PHE A 249 20.77 27.50 -4.48
N ASP A 250 19.47 27.55 -4.23
CA ASP A 250 18.90 28.28 -3.09
C ASP A 250 19.39 27.66 -1.75
N SER A 251 19.64 26.35 -1.71
CA SER A 251 20.22 25.68 -0.53
C SER A 251 21.67 26.07 -0.25
N MET A 252 22.43 26.52 -1.25
CA MET A 252 23.78 27.04 -1.07
C MET A 252 23.76 28.36 -0.30
N TYR A 253 22.85 29.26 -0.68
CA TYR A 253 22.70 30.59 -0.06
C TYR A 253 21.93 30.57 1.27
N ALA A 254 21.20 29.50 1.58
CA ALA A 254 20.44 29.39 2.83
C ALA A 254 21.33 29.36 4.08
N GLU A 255 22.55 28.82 3.96
CA GLU A 255 23.54 28.72 5.05
C GLU A 255 24.73 29.69 4.86
N ASP A 256 24.78 30.42 3.74
CA ASP A 256 25.86 31.35 3.40
C ASP A 256 25.53 32.81 3.80
N VAL A 257 25.87 33.13 5.06
CA VAL A 257 25.68 34.47 5.63
C VAL A 257 26.58 35.49 4.94
N GLU A 258 27.82 35.11 4.65
CA GLU A 258 28.84 35.93 4.01
C GLU A 258 28.48 36.26 2.55
N GLY A 259 28.07 35.29 1.73
CA GLY A 259 27.63 35.53 0.36
C GLY A 259 26.34 36.36 0.28
N SER A 260 25.44 36.19 1.25
CA SER A 260 24.27 37.08 1.38
C SER A 260 24.68 38.53 1.61
N GLN A 261 25.68 38.78 2.46
CA GLN A 261 26.22 40.13 2.68
C GLN A 261 26.97 40.67 1.44
N LEU A 262 27.74 39.83 0.76
CA LEU A 262 28.50 40.19 -0.44
C LEU A 262 27.60 40.49 -1.65
N SER A 263 26.37 39.97 -1.68
CA SER A 263 25.39 40.23 -2.74
C SER A 263 24.99 41.70 -2.88
N HIS A 264 25.16 42.48 -1.80
CA HIS A 264 24.88 43.91 -1.77
C HIS A 264 25.95 44.78 -2.45
N LEU A 265 27.06 44.19 -2.90
CA LEU A 265 28.10 44.92 -3.60
C LEU A 265 27.64 45.31 -5.02
N PRO A 266 28.04 46.50 -5.51
CA PRO A 266 27.64 46.96 -6.84
C PRO A 266 28.10 45.98 -7.93
N GLY A 267 27.17 45.53 -8.77
CA GLY A 267 27.42 44.56 -9.84
C GLY A 267 27.42 43.09 -9.42
N VAL A 268 27.41 42.77 -8.12
CA VAL A 268 27.35 41.36 -7.67
C VAL A 268 25.96 40.76 -7.88
N GLY A 269 24.88 41.53 -7.75
CA GLY A 269 23.53 41.05 -8.03
C GLY A 269 23.36 40.49 -9.45
N GLU A 270 23.90 41.17 -10.47
CA GLU A 270 23.88 40.69 -11.86
C GLU A 270 24.78 39.45 -12.07
N LEU A 271 25.92 39.40 -11.37
CA LEU A 271 26.82 38.23 -11.38
C LEU A 271 26.13 37.00 -10.79
N VAL A 272 25.50 37.13 -9.62
CA VAL A 272 24.75 36.06 -8.94
C VAL A 272 23.59 35.58 -9.80
N GLN A 273 22.84 36.50 -10.42
CA GLN A 273 21.73 36.10 -11.30
C GLN A 273 22.23 35.33 -12.53
N THR A 274 23.30 35.80 -13.18
CA THR A 274 23.90 35.10 -14.33
C THR A 274 24.44 33.73 -13.95
N TYR A 275 25.03 33.62 -12.75
CA TYR A 275 25.48 32.35 -12.19
C TYR A 275 24.30 31.41 -11.93
N LYS A 276 23.26 31.89 -11.23
CA LYS A 276 22.02 31.15 -10.94
C LYS A 276 21.41 30.58 -12.22
N ASP A 277 21.21 31.39 -13.24
CA ASP A 277 20.58 30.96 -14.48
C ASP A 277 21.37 29.82 -15.14
N LYS A 278 22.70 29.93 -15.22
CA LYS A 278 23.57 28.88 -15.78
C LYS A 278 23.58 27.62 -14.91
N PHE A 279 23.66 27.77 -13.59
CA PHE A 279 23.70 26.66 -12.65
C PHE A 279 22.40 25.84 -12.68
N VAL A 280 21.25 26.53 -12.70
CA VAL A 280 19.93 25.88 -12.79
C VAL A 280 19.76 25.13 -14.11
N ILE A 281 20.29 25.65 -15.22
CA ILE A 281 20.28 24.92 -16.50
C ILE A 281 21.04 23.58 -16.38
N VAL A 282 22.20 23.55 -15.70
CA VAL A 282 22.94 22.30 -15.47
C VAL A 282 22.13 21.34 -14.60
N CYS A 283 21.47 21.83 -13.54
CA CYS A 283 20.59 21.01 -12.70
C CYS A 283 19.42 20.40 -13.50
N LEU A 284 18.78 21.21 -14.36
CA LEU A 284 17.70 20.74 -15.24
C LEU A 284 18.20 19.68 -16.23
N ASN A 285 19.42 19.81 -16.75
CA ASN A 285 20.01 18.79 -17.62
C ASN A 285 20.23 17.46 -16.87
N ILE A 286 20.66 17.49 -15.60
CA ILE A 286 20.77 16.29 -14.76
C ILE A 286 19.38 15.68 -14.56
N PHE A 287 18.40 16.51 -14.22
CA PHE A 287 17.01 16.10 -14.00
C PHE A 287 16.41 15.38 -15.21
N GLU A 288 16.43 16.03 -16.39
CA GLU A 288 15.90 15.45 -17.63
C GLU A 288 16.62 14.14 -18.03
N SER A 289 17.94 14.10 -17.83
CA SER A 289 18.73 12.90 -18.12
C SER A 289 18.39 11.77 -17.17
N GLY A 290 18.15 12.07 -15.88
CA GLY A 290 17.75 11.09 -14.87
C GLY A 290 16.38 10.47 -15.16
N LEU A 291 15.40 11.28 -15.58
CA LEU A 291 14.08 10.76 -16.00
C LEU A 291 14.20 9.82 -17.19
N LYS A 292 14.92 10.20 -18.25
CA LYS A 292 15.16 9.33 -19.41
C LYS A 292 15.86 8.03 -19.03
N GLN A 293 16.78 8.09 -18.08
CA GLN A 293 17.50 6.91 -17.64
C GLN A 293 16.65 6.00 -16.75
N GLN A 294 15.73 6.57 -15.94
CA GLN A 294 14.72 5.81 -15.22
C GLN A 294 13.82 5.02 -16.16
N GLU A 295 13.35 5.64 -17.25
CA GLU A 295 12.54 4.95 -18.26
C GLU A 295 13.28 3.75 -18.86
N LYS A 296 14.56 3.91 -19.20
CA LYS A 296 15.39 2.80 -19.71
C LYS A 296 15.58 1.68 -18.68
N ARG A 297 15.90 2.02 -17.43
CA ARG A 297 16.04 1.02 -16.34
C ARG A 297 14.74 0.27 -16.11
N LYS A 298 13.60 0.96 -16.16
CA LYS A 298 12.28 0.35 -16.05
C LYS A 298 11.99 -0.58 -17.21
N ALA A 299 12.25 -0.15 -18.45
CA ALA A 299 12.06 -0.99 -19.63
C ALA A 299 12.93 -2.27 -19.60
N GLU A 300 14.18 -2.15 -19.13
CA GLU A 300 15.07 -3.30 -18.94
C GLU A 300 14.51 -4.27 -17.89
N LEU A 301 14.04 -3.75 -16.75
CA LEU A 301 13.42 -4.56 -15.70
C LEU A 301 12.14 -5.25 -16.20
N ASP A 302 11.27 -4.54 -16.91
CA ASP A 302 10.03 -5.09 -17.47
C ASP A 302 10.34 -6.21 -18.48
N THR A 303 11.35 -6.01 -19.33
CA THR A 303 11.81 -7.03 -20.29
C THR A 303 12.35 -8.27 -19.58
N PHE A 304 13.22 -8.08 -18.57
CA PHE A 304 13.75 -9.16 -17.75
C PHE A 304 12.64 -9.96 -17.07
N MET A 305 11.69 -9.28 -16.42
CA MET A 305 10.56 -9.93 -15.75
C MET A 305 9.69 -10.72 -16.72
N GLY A 306 9.48 -10.19 -17.94
CA GLY A 306 8.81 -10.91 -19.02
C GLY A 306 9.52 -12.22 -19.38
N CYS A 307 10.83 -12.16 -19.64
CA CYS A 307 11.62 -13.36 -19.98
C CYS A 307 11.62 -14.41 -18.86
N VAL A 308 11.74 -13.98 -17.60
CA VAL A 308 11.68 -14.87 -16.43
C VAL A 308 10.32 -15.55 -16.34
N GLN A 309 9.23 -14.79 -16.49
CA GLN A 309 7.88 -15.32 -16.41
C GLN A 309 7.60 -16.33 -17.53
N GLU A 310 8.00 -16.01 -18.77
CA GLU A 310 7.86 -16.91 -19.92
C GLU A 310 8.62 -18.22 -19.71
N ALA A 311 9.90 -18.16 -19.29
CA ALA A 311 10.71 -19.34 -19.03
C ALA A 311 10.12 -20.23 -17.92
N ILE A 312 9.67 -19.63 -16.81
CA ILE A 312 9.00 -20.35 -15.72
C ILE A 312 7.72 -21.00 -16.23
N GLN A 313 6.88 -20.27 -16.97
CA GLN A 313 5.62 -20.79 -17.47
C GLN A 313 5.83 -21.96 -18.43
N GLU A 314 6.76 -21.85 -19.37
CA GLU A 314 7.08 -22.90 -20.34
C GLU A 314 7.48 -24.20 -19.63
N LYS A 315 8.40 -24.12 -18.65
CA LYS A 315 8.88 -25.29 -17.91
C LYS A 315 7.81 -25.85 -16.98
N GLN A 316 6.97 -25.01 -16.38
CA GLN A 316 5.83 -25.46 -15.60
C GLN A 316 4.80 -26.22 -16.44
N GLU A 317 4.48 -25.74 -17.66
CA GLU A 317 3.57 -26.43 -18.56
C GLU A 317 4.12 -27.80 -19.00
N GLN A 318 5.41 -27.87 -19.32
CA GLN A 318 6.09 -29.14 -19.61
C GLN A 318 6.03 -30.11 -18.42
N GLY A 319 6.30 -29.62 -17.21
CA GLY A 319 6.23 -30.41 -15.98
C GLY A 319 4.81 -30.92 -15.70
N LYS A 320 3.79 -30.06 -15.81
CA LYS A 320 2.38 -30.45 -15.66
C LYS A 320 1.97 -31.56 -16.63
N HIS A 321 2.39 -31.45 -17.90
CA HIS A 321 2.11 -32.48 -18.90
C HIS A 321 2.76 -33.83 -18.57
N LYS A 322 3.98 -33.81 -18.03
CA LYS A 322 4.69 -35.03 -17.61
C LYS A 322 4.02 -35.67 -16.39
N ILE A 323 3.61 -34.88 -15.41
CA ILE A 323 2.89 -35.34 -14.21
C ILE A 323 1.53 -35.93 -14.60
N ALA A 324 0.72 -35.23 -15.41
CA ALA A 324 -0.61 -35.72 -15.80
C ALA A 324 -0.54 -37.07 -16.53
N LYS A 325 0.43 -37.25 -17.43
CA LYS A 325 0.67 -38.54 -18.10
C LYS A 325 1.08 -39.64 -17.13
N PHE A 326 1.91 -39.30 -16.14
CA PHE A 326 2.30 -40.25 -15.12
C PHE A 326 1.12 -40.63 -14.23
N GLU A 327 0.31 -39.67 -13.78
CA GLU A 327 -0.86 -39.91 -12.92
C GLU A 327 -1.88 -40.85 -13.59
N GLU A 328 -2.12 -40.68 -14.90
CA GLU A 328 -2.98 -41.59 -15.68
C GLU A 328 -2.42 -43.02 -15.69
N LYS A 329 -1.12 -43.18 -15.95
CA LYS A 329 -0.44 -44.48 -15.90
C LYS A 329 -0.46 -45.05 -14.48
N HIS A 330 -0.21 -44.23 -13.48
CA HIS A 330 -0.11 -44.58 -12.07
C HIS A 330 -1.42 -45.20 -11.56
N LEU A 331 -2.56 -44.57 -11.87
CA LEU A 331 -3.88 -45.09 -11.47
C LEU A 331 -4.16 -46.48 -12.07
N LEU A 332 -3.84 -46.67 -13.35
CA LEU A 332 -4.02 -47.95 -14.04
C LEU A 332 -3.08 -49.02 -13.47
N THR A 333 -1.81 -48.68 -13.23
CA THR A 333 -0.83 -49.61 -12.65
C THR A 333 -1.22 -50.02 -11.22
N LEU A 334 -1.65 -49.09 -10.37
CA LEU A 334 -2.11 -49.41 -9.01
C LEU A 334 -3.29 -50.39 -9.02
N SER A 335 -4.27 -50.20 -9.91
CA SER A 335 -5.39 -51.14 -10.03
C SER A 335 -4.92 -52.54 -10.47
N SER A 336 -4.00 -52.60 -11.44
CA SER A 336 -3.39 -53.84 -11.95
C SER A 336 -2.51 -54.56 -10.91
N ILE A 337 -1.91 -53.83 -9.97
CA ILE A 337 -1.15 -54.41 -8.85
C ILE A 337 -2.09 -54.98 -7.78
N ARG A 338 -3.19 -54.27 -7.46
CA ARG A 338 -4.18 -54.74 -6.46
C ARG A 338 -4.88 -56.03 -6.89
N ASP A 339 -5.11 -56.21 -8.19
CA ASP A 339 -5.76 -57.40 -8.75
C ASP A 339 -4.79 -58.58 -8.95
N GLU A 340 -3.49 -58.43 -8.64
CA GLU A 340 -2.49 -59.49 -8.81
C GLU A 340 -2.46 -60.44 -7.61
N SER A 341 -2.61 -61.75 -7.88
CA SER A 341 -2.54 -62.79 -6.86
C SER A 341 -1.17 -63.45 -6.76
N GLU A 342 -0.38 -63.49 -7.84
CA GLU A 342 0.93 -64.15 -7.81
C GLU A 342 2.00 -63.22 -7.23
N LEU A 343 2.56 -63.58 -6.07
CA LEU A 343 3.60 -62.79 -5.37
C LEU A 343 4.78 -62.38 -6.29
N THR A 344 5.23 -63.28 -7.18
CA THR A 344 6.33 -62.98 -8.11
C THR A 344 5.98 -61.93 -9.16
N ASN A 345 4.72 -61.90 -9.62
CA ASN A 345 4.25 -60.89 -10.56
C ASN A 345 3.97 -59.57 -9.84
N PHE A 346 3.48 -59.62 -8.60
CA PHE A 346 3.28 -58.47 -7.74
C PHE A 346 4.61 -57.74 -7.47
N GLU A 347 5.64 -58.45 -6.99
CA GLU A 347 6.97 -57.88 -6.76
C GLU A 347 7.57 -57.27 -8.01
N LYS A 348 7.40 -57.94 -9.16
CA LYS A 348 7.87 -57.44 -10.45
C LYS A 348 7.17 -56.13 -10.86
N LYS A 349 5.83 -56.07 -10.77
CA LYS A 349 5.06 -54.86 -11.09
C LYS A 349 5.38 -53.71 -10.13
N MET A 350 5.58 -53.99 -8.85
CA MET A 350 6.05 -52.98 -7.88
C MET A 350 7.40 -52.41 -8.27
N ALA A 351 8.36 -53.26 -8.64
CA ALA A 351 9.69 -52.82 -9.06
C ALA A 351 9.65 -51.98 -10.35
N GLU A 352 8.89 -52.42 -11.36
CA GLU A 352 8.70 -51.68 -12.61
C GLU A 352 8.06 -50.30 -12.35
N HIS A 353 7.07 -50.22 -11.46
CA HIS A 353 6.42 -48.94 -11.13
C HIS A 353 7.29 -48.01 -10.27
N SER A 354 8.14 -48.56 -9.40
CA SER A 354 9.15 -47.77 -8.69
C SER A 354 10.21 -47.18 -9.64
N GLU A 355 10.55 -47.90 -10.71
CA GLU A 355 11.40 -47.38 -11.79
C GLU A 355 10.69 -46.24 -12.55
N ASP A 356 9.38 -46.37 -12.83
CA ASP A 356 8.57 -45.29 -13.44
C ASP A 356 8.52 -44.03 -12.57
N ILE A 357 8.36 -44.18 -11.24
CA ILE A 357 8.41 -43.05 -10.28
C ILE A 357 9.78 -42.37 -10.38
N THR A 358 10.86 -43.15 -10.34
CA THR A 358 12.23 -42.66 -10.43
C THR A 358 12.48 -41.91 -11.74
N GLU A 359 11.97 -42.43 -12.86
CA GLU A 359 12.06 -41.76 -14.17
C GLU A 359 11.34 -40.40 -14.15
N LEU A 360 10.14 -40.31 -13.58
CA LEU A 360 9.43 -39.03 -13.45
C LEU A 360 10.25 -38.01 -12.66
N VAL A 361 10.83 -38.41 -11.53
CA VAL A 361 11.67 -37.51 -10.71
C VAL A 361 12.83 -36.97 -11.53
N ASN A 362 13.54 -37.86 -12.22
CA ASN A 362 14.68 -37.49 -13.06
C ASN A 362 14.26 -36.47 -14.13
N VAL A 363 13.09 -36.66 -14.76
CA VAL A 363 12.55 -35.71 -15.74
C VAL A 363 12.22 -34.35 -15.10
N LEU A 364 11.54 -34.33 -13.96
CA LEU A 364 11.15 -33.09 -13.28
C LEU A 364 12.37 -32.31 -12.76
N VAL A 365 13.35 -33.01 -12.20
CA VAL A 365 14.63 -32.41 -11.76
C VAL A 365 15.43 -31.91 -12.98
N THR A 366 15.44 -32.63 -14.09
CA THR A 366 16.09 -32.17 -15.33
C THR A 366 15.44 -30.90 -15.87
N LEU A 367 14.10 -30.81 -15.86
CA LEU A 367 13.39 -29.59 -16.26
C LEU A 367 13.72 -28.40 -15.35
N GLU A 368 13.82 -28.64 -14.04
CA GLU A 368 14.20 -27.61 -13.08
C GLU A 368 15.66 -27.17 -13.28
N MET A 369 16.58 -28.09 -13.53
CA MET A 369 17.99 -27.79 -13.82
C MET A 369 18.12 -26.93 -15.07
N GLN A 370 17.41 -27.27 -16.15
CA GLN A 370 17.37 -26.46 -17.38
C GLN A 370 16.79 -25.07 -17.13
N LEU A 371 15.76 -24.96 -16.27
CA LEU A 371 15.18 -23.66 -15.91
C LEU A 371 16.18 -22.81 -15.13
N VAL A 372 16.91 -23.39 -14.20
CA VAL A 372 17.96 -22.70 -13.45
C VAL A 372 19.05 -22.18 -14.38
N GLU A 373 19.56 -23.02 -15.30
CA GLU A 373 20.56 -22.60 -16.29
C GLU A 373 20.05 -21.44 -17.15
N GLN A 374 18.83 -21.53 -17.67
CA GLN A 374 18.21 -20.48 -18.47
C GLN A 374 18.00 -19.17 -17.69
N LEU A 375 17.54 -19.26 -16.44
CA LEU A 375 17.36 -18.07 -15.61
C LEU A 375 18.70 -17.47 -15.18
N GLU A 376 19.71 -18.27 -14.89
CA GLU A 376 21.05 -17.78 -14.58
C GLU A 376 21.63 -16.97 -15.76
N GLU A 377 21.50 -17.46 -17.00
CA GLU A 377 21.88 -16.70 -18.19
C GLU A 377 21.10 -15.38 -18.32
N THR A 378 19.79 -15.44 -18.09
CA THR A 378 18.89 -14.27 -18.19
C THR A 378 19.22 -13.22 -17.12
N ILE A 379 19.44 -13.65 -15.87
CA ILE A 379 19.83 -12.79 -14.74
C ILE A 379 21.20 -12.16 -15.02
N ASN A 380 22.18 -12.94 -15.49
CA ASN A 380 23.51 -12.42 -15.81
C ASN A 380 23.49 -11.38 -16.94
N MET A 381 22.63 -11.56 -17.94
CA MET A 381 22.45 -10.58 -19.02
C MET A 381 21.82 -9.29 -18.47
N PHE A 382 20.73 -9.41 -17.70
CA PHE A 382 20.08 -8.26 -17.04
C PHE A 382 21.05 -7.52 -16.12
N GLU A 383 21.83 -8.25 -15.31
CA GLU A 383 22.80 -7.67 -14.37
C GLU A 383 23.84 -6.81 -15.11
N ARG A 384 24.39 -7.29 -16.22
CA ARG A 384 25.31 -6.49 -17.04
C ARG A 384 24.63 -5.24 -17.59
N ASN A 385 23.44 -5.40 -18.19
CA ASN A 385 22.72 -4.30 -18.78
C ASN A 385 22.36 -3.21 -17.76
N ILE A 386 21.85 -3.60 -16.57
CA ILE A 386 21.43 -2.65 -15.55
C ILE A 386 22.64 -1.94 -14.92
N ILE A 387 23.76 -2.66 -14.71
CA ILE A 387 25.02 -2.06 -14.25
C ILE A 387 25.53 -1.05 -15.26
N ASP A 388 25.53 -1.39 -16.56
CA ASP A 388 25.95 -0.46 -17.62
C ASP A 388 25.05 0.78 -17.68
N LEU A 389 23.72 0.61 -17.56
CA LEU A 389 22.77 1.74 -17.50
C LEU A 389 23.00 2.62 -16.26
N VAL A 390 23.33 2.04 -15.11
CA VAL A 390 23.66 2.80 -13.90
C VAL A 390 25.00 3.49 -14.05
N GLY A 391 26.01 2.84 -14.64
CA GLY A 391 27.32 3.44 -14.93
C GLY A 391 27.20 4.67 -15.82
N LEU A 392 26.45 4.57 -16.93
CA LEU A 392 26.19 5.69 -17.84
C LEU A 392 25.47 6.86 -17.13
N PHE A 393 24.57 6.57 -16.19
CA PHE A 393 23.93 7.61 -15.38
C PHE A 393 24.96 8.33 -14.50
N VAL A 394 25.77 7.57 -13.78
CA VAL A 394 26.80 8.09 -12.86
C VAL A 394 27.79 8.95 -13.63
N GLU A 395 28.34 8.47 -14.75
CA GLU A 395 29.28 9.23 -15.57
C GLU A 395 28.68 10.57 -16.03
N ASN A 396 27.42 10.57 -16.46
CA ASN A 396 26.73 11.79 -16.88
C ASN A 396 26.50 12.76 -15.70
N VAL A 397 26.09 12.27 -14.53
CA VAL A 397 25.93 13.08 -13.32
C VAL A 397 27.26 13.70 -12.91
N GLN A 398 28.34 12.91 -12.84
CA GLN A 398 29.67 13.40 -12.46
C GLN A 398 30.18 14.46 -13.45
N SER A 399 29.93 14.27 -14.75
CA SER A 399 30.28 15.25 -15.78
C SER A 399 29.52 16.57 -15.63
N LEU A 400 28.22 16.51 -15.32
CA LEU A 400 27.39 17.70 -15.12
C LEU A 400 27.70 18.40 -13.78
N MET A 401 27.97 17.64 -12.71
CA MET A 401 28.38 18.20 -11.42
C MET A 401 29.77 18.86 -11.50
N ALA A 402 30.67 18.36 -12.36
CA ALA A 402 31.92 19.06 -12.66
C ALA A 402 31.66 20.44 -13.29
N GLN A 403 30.66 20.57 -14.16
CA GLN A 403 30.27 21.89 -14.70
C GLN A 403 29.69 22.81 -13.62
N CYS A 404 28.94 22.28 -12.65
CA CYS A 404 28.48 23.06 -11.49
C CYS A 404 29.68 23.62 -10.70
N ARG A 405 30.70 22.79 -10.42
CA ARG A 405 31.93 23.24 -9.78
C ARG A 405 32.67 24.30 -10.59
N ASP A 406 32.78 24.13 -11.91
CA ASP A 406 33.42 25.12 -12.78
C ASP A 406 32.69 26.48 -12.77
N LEU A 407 31.35 26.46 -12.74
CA LEU A 407 30.54 27.67 -12.62
C LEU A 407 30.74 28.35 -11.25
N GLU A 408 30.79 27.58 -10.16
CA GLU A 408 31.06 28.08 -8.82
C GLU A 408 32.47 28.66 -8.70
N ASN A 409 33.49 27.98 -9.24
CA ASN A 409 34.86 28.50 -9.31
C ASN A 409 34.93 29.84 -10.05
N HIS A 410 34.25 29.93 -11.20
CA HIS A 410 34.20 31.17 -11.96
C HIS A 410 33.46 32.29 -11.22
N HIS A 411 32.37 31.96 -10.53
CA HIS A 411 31.63 32.89 -9.69
C HIS A 411 32.51 33.44 -8.56
N HIS A 412 33.19 32.55 -7.83
CA HIS A 412 34.12 32.88 -6.76
C HIS A 412 35.23 33.83 -7.24
N GLU A 413 35.90 33.53 -8.35
CA GLU A 413 36.96 34.39 -8.91
C GLU A 413 36.45 35.80 -9.24
N LYS A 414 35.27 35.89 -9.87
CA LYS A 414 34.64 37.16 -10.24
C LYS A 414 34.16 37.94 -9.02
N LEU A 415 33.59 37.26 -8.03
CA LEU A 415 33.16 37.87 -6.78
C LEU A 415 34.35 38.46 -6.03
N LEU A 416 35.46 37.72 -5.96
CA LEU A 416 36.70 38.19 -5.35
C LEU A 416 37.29 39.41 -6.08
N GLU A 417 37.28 39.41 -7.43
CA GLU A 417 37.70 40.54 -8.25
C GLU A 417 36.88 41.81 -7.94
N ILE A 418 35.55 41.67 -7.90
CA ILE A 418 34.63 42.79 -7.59
C ILE A 418 34.84 43.28 -6.16
N ALA A 419 34.97 42.37 -5.19
CA ALA A 419 35.14 42.74 -3.78
C ALA A 419 36.48 43.47 -3.56
N ILE A 420 37.57 43.00 -4.16
CA ILE A 420 38.88 43.68 -4.07
C ILE A 420 38.83 45.05 -4.77
N SER A 421 38.25 45.13 -5.98
CA SER A 421 38.11 46.40 -6.71
C SER A 421 37.28 47.43 -5.93
N THR A 422 36.20 46.97 -5.30
CA THR A 422 35.35 47.81 -4.45
C THR A 422 36.15 48.32 -3.25
N ARG A 423 36.93 47.47 -2.58
CA ARG A 423 37.81 47.89 -1.48
C ARG A 423 38.82 48.94 -1.91
N GLU A 424 39.43 48.78 -3.08
CA GLU A 424 40.39 49.76 -3.60
C GLU A 424 39.74 51.13 -3.84
N LYS A 425 38.50 51.16 -4.35
CA LYS A 425 37.72 52.39 -4.52
C LYS A 425 37.36 53.03 -3.16
N ILE A 426 37.01 52.24 -2.15
CA ILE A 426 36.77 52.73 -0.78
C ILE A 426 38.04 53.39 -0.22
N VAL A 427 39.18 52.73 -0.35
CA VAL A 427 40.48 53.24 0.15
C VAL A 427 40.88 54.55 -0.55
N LYS A 428 40.54 54.70 -1.84
CA LYS A 428 40.78 55.93 -2.62
C LYS A 428 39.75 57.03 -2.37
N GLY A 429 38.64 56.74 -1.68
CA GLY A 429 37.52 57.66 -1.49
C GLY A 429 36.73 57.94 -2.78
N GLU A 430 36.77 57.02 -3.74
CA GLU A 430 36.17 57.14 -5.09
C GLU A 430 34.82 56.40 -5.20
N LEU A 431 34.25 55.95 -4.07
CA LEU A 431 32.96 55.25 -4.07
C LEU A 431 31.82 56.25 -3.92
N ASP A 432 31.03 56.43 -4.99
CA ASP A 432 29.87 57.32 -5.03
C ASP A 432 28.60 56.73 -4.39
N GLU A 433 28.59 55.42 -4.08
CA GLU A 433 27.44 54.71 -3.49
C GLU A 433 27.64 54.42 -2.00
N ASP A 434 26.64 54.76 -1.17
CA ASP A 434 26.63 54.42 0.25
C ASP A 434 26.46 52.91 0.44
N LEU A 435 27.54 52.23 0.83
CA LEU A 435 27.51 50.81 1.18
C LEU A 435 26.70 50.57 2.46
N PRO A 436 25.82 49.55 2.50
CA PRO A 436 25.08 49.18 3.70
C PRO A 436 26.00 48.92 4.90
N ASP A 437 25.55 49.30 6.10
CA ASP A 437 26.33 49.16 7.34
C ASP A 437 26.76 47.70 7.61
N ALA A 438 25.98 46.73 7.16
CA ALA A 438 26.27 45.31 7.29
C ALA A 438 27.51 44.85 6.50
N VAL A 439 27.86 45.56 5.43
CA VAL A 439 28.95 45.17 4.50
C VAL A 439 30.27 45.84 4.89
N ARG A 440 30.22 46.99 5.59
CA ARG A 440 31.39 47.77 6.02
C ARG A 440 32.44 46.97 6.82
N PRO A 441 32.08 46.05 7.73
CA PRO A 441 33.06 45.23 8.46
C PRO A 441 33.91 44.32 7.57
N LEU A 442 33.40 43.93 6.40
CA LEU A 442 34.14 43.06 5.47
C LEU A 442 35.31 43.78 4.82
N PHE A 443 35.28 45.13 4.74
CA PHE A 443 36.26 45.93 4.00
C PHE A 443 37.40 46.52 4.86
N VAL A 444 37.54 46.04 6.10
CA VAL A 444 38.59 46.49 7.04
C VAL A 444 39.99 46.20 6.50
N ASP A 445 40.20 45.02 5.95
CA ASP A 445 41.47 44.59 5.36
C ASP A 445 41.23 43.57 4.24
N LYS A 446 42.28 43.29 3.45
CA LYS A 446 42.17 42.39 2.31
C LYS A 446 41.91 40.94 2.74
N ASP A 447 42.47 40.51 3.86
CA ASP A 447 42.38 39.12 4.31
C ASP A 447 40.95 38.81 4.78
N THR A 448 40.28 39.76 5.42
CA THR A 448 38.86 39.64 5.81
C THR A 448 37.95 39.40 4.59
N ILE A 449 38.16 40.10 3.47
CA ILE A 449 37.40 39.87 2.22
C ILE A 449 37.69 38.49 1.65
N VAL A 450 38.97 38.13 1.54
CA VAL A 450 39.39 36.85 0.97
C VAL A 450 38.81 35.68 1.79
N ASN A 451 38.82 35.80 3.12
CA ASN A 451 38.25 34.80 4.01
C ASN A 451 36.74 34.69 3.88
N ALA A 452 36.01 35.81 3.76
CA ALA A 452 34.55 35.78 3.60
C ALA A 452 34.12 35.18 2.25
N VAL A 453 34.77 35.59 1.15
CA VAL A 453 34.51 35.03 -0.19
C VAL A 453 34.94 33.56 -0.27
N GLY A 454 36.03 33.18 0.41
CA GLY A 454 36.47 31.79 0.54
C GLY A 454 35.50 30.92 1.32
N ALA A 455 34.96 31.41 2.46
CA ALA A 455 33.99 30.68 3.26
C ALA A 455 32.69 30.40 2.48
N SER A 456 32.17 31.40 1.76
CA SER A 456 31.02 31.25 0.86
C SER A 456 31.27 30.15 -0.19
N HIS A 457 32.43 30.19 -0.84
CA HIS A 457 32.83 29.20 -1.84
C HIS A 457 32.95 27.78 -1.29
N ASP A 458 33.57 27.61 -0.13
CA ASP A 458 33.71 26.31 0.54
C ASP A 458 32.33 25.71 0.88
N ILE A 459 31.38 26.53 1.35
CA ILE A 459 29.99 26.11 1.63
C ILE A 459 29.30 25.64 0.33
N HIS A 460 29.43 26.40 -0.75
CA HIS A 460 28.81 26.08 -2.03
C HIS A 460 29.36 24.78 -2.63
N LEU A 461 30.70 24.64 -2.68
CA LEU A 461 31.34 23.40 -3.15
C LEU A 461 30.91 22.20 -2.32
N LEU A 462 30.84 22.34 -0.98
CA LEU A 462 30.38 21.27 -0.10
C LEU A 462 28.94 20.84 -0.42
N LYS A 463 28.03 21.77 -0.73
CA LYS A 463 26.65 21.45 -1.13
C LYS A 463 26.59 20.73 -2.47
N ILE A 464 27.41 21.13 -3.44
CA ILE A 464 27.52 20.49 -4.76
C ILE A 464 28.04 19.05 -4.61
N ASP A 465 29.15 18.88 -3.87
CA ASP A 465 29.81 17.59 -3.69
C ASP A 465 28.92 16.63 -2.89
N ASN A 466 28.27 17.09 -1.81
CA ASN A 466 27.31 16.28 -1.06
C ASN A 466 26.14 15.82 -1.95
N ARG A 467 25.67 16.68 -2.86
CA ARG A 467 24.58 16.31 -3.76
C ARG A 467 25.04 15.28 -4.79
N GLU A 468 26.23 15.42 -5.36
CA GLU A 468 26.81 14.41 -6.24
C GLU A 468 26.96 13.06 -5.53
N ASP A 469 27.54 13.06 -4.33
CA ASP A 469 27.75 11.86 -3.53
C ASP A 469 26.42 11.16 -3.20
N GLU A 470 25.38 11.92 -2.88
CA GLU A 470 24.05 11.37 -2.61
C GLU A 470 23.48 10.66 -3.85
N LEU A 471 23.52 11.31 -5.02
CA LEU A 471 23.02 10.77 -6.28
C LEU A 471 23.74 9.46 -6.65
N VAL A 472 25.07 9.49 -6.64
CA VAL A 472 25.93 8.36 -7.01
C VAL A 472 25.80 7.22 -6.01
N THR A 473 25.77 7.50 -4.71
CA THR A 473 25.63 6.47 -3.68
C THR A 473 24.27 5.80 -3.74
N ARG A 474 23.19 6.57 -3.89
CA ARG A 474 21.82 6.03 -3.91
C ARG A 474 21.59 5.13 -5.12
N VAL A 475 22.00 5.54 -6.32
CA VAL A 475 21.77 4.73 -7.53
C VAL A 475 22.60 3.44 -7.50
N ASN A 476 23.85 3.50 -7.03
CA ASN A 476 24.71 2.31 -6.90
C ASN A 476 24.20 1.35 -5.83
N SER A 477 23.78 1.87 -4.67
CA SER A 477 23.19 1.07 -3.60
C SER A 477 21.90 0.40 -4.08
N TRP A 478 21.02 1.14 -4.76
CA TRP A 478 19.81 0.58 -5.36
C TRP A 478 20.13 -0.55 -6.34
N CYS A 479 21.10 -0.36 -7.24
CA CYS A 479 21.49 -1.36 -8.22
C CYS A 479 22.02 -2.63 -7.56
N ALA A 480 22.92 -2.48 -6.57
CA ALA A 480 23.47 -3.61 -5.83
C ALA A 480 22.37 -4.38 -5.07
N HIS A 481 21.44 -3.68 -4.43
CA HIS A 481 20.31 -4.30 -3.73
C HIS A 481 19.34 -4.99 -4.68
N LEU A 482 19.07 -4.42 -5.86
CA LEU A 482 18.20 -5.02 -6.86
C LEU A 482 18.78 -6.34 -7.38
N VAL A 483 20.07 -6.35 -7.75
CA VAL A 483 20.77 -7.54 -8.23
C VAL A 483 20.82 -8.62 -7.16
N ASP A 484 21.23 -8.28 -5.93
CA ASP A 484 21.27 -9.21 -4.80
C ASP A 484 19.88 -9.81 -4.50
N LYS A 485 18.83 -8.99 -4.56
CA LYS A 485 17.45 -9.45 -4.37
C LYS A 485 17.05 -10.46 -5.45
N ILE A 486 17.32 -10.18 -6.73
CA ILE A 486 16.97 -11.08 -7.85
C ILE A 486 17.63 -12.45 -7.68
N HIS A 487 18.93 -12.47 -7.36
CA HIS A 487 19.66 -13.73 -7.11
C HIS A 487 19.07 -14.50 -5.92
N LYS A 488 18.74 -13.81 -4.83
CA LYS A 488 18.10 -14.43 -3.65
C LYS A 488 16.73 -15.00 -3.96
N ASP A 489 15.89 -14.24 -4.68
CA ASP A 489 14.56 -14.66 -5.07
C ASP A 489 14.60 -15.92 -5.94
N GLU A 490 15.57 -16.00 -6.86
CA GLU A 490 15.80 -17.19 -7.69
C GLU A 490 16.25 -18.40 -6.86
N ILE A 491 17.23 -18.23 -5.96
CA ILE A 491 17.66 -19.31 -5.05
C ILE A 491 16.47 -19.83 -4.22
N MET A 492 15.62 -18.93 -3.72
CA MET A 492 14.44 -19.30 -2.94
C MET A 492 13.38 -20.00 -3.77
N ARG A 493 13.16 -19.57 -5.02
CA ARG A 493 12.26 -20.23 -5.97
C ARG A 493 12.72 -21.65 -6.24
N ASN A 494 13.99 -21.83 -6.62
CA ASN A 494 14.54 -23.16 -6.92
C ASN A 494 14.44 -24.09 -5.72
N ARG A 495 14.83 -23.64 -4.52
CA ARG A 495 14.71 -24.45 -3.29
C ARG A 495 13.29 -24.88 -2.99
N ARG A 496 12.32 -23.97 -3.16
CA ARG A 496 10.90 -24.29 -3.00
C ARG A 496 10.47 -25.35 -4.00
N ARG A 497 10.88 -25.21 -5.26
CA ARG A 497 10.51 -26.12 -6.34
C ARG A 497 11.09 -27.52 -6.16
N VAL A 498 12.36 -27.64 -5.78
CA VAL A 498 12.99 -28.92 -5.45
C VAL A 498 12.27 -29.60 -4.27
N LYS A 499 11.89 -28.83 -3.25
CA LYS A 499 11.12 -29.36 -2.12
C LYS A 499 9.75 -29.89 -2.55
N GLU A 500 9.04 -29.17 -3.41
CA GLU A 500 7.75 -29.60 -3.97
C GLU A 500 7.88 -30.93 -4.73
N ILE A 501 8.91 -31.06 -5.59
CA ILE A 501 9.18 -32.29 -6.33
C ILE A 501 9.41 -33.46 -5.36
N ASN A 502 10.26 -33.28 -4.35
CA ASN A 502 10.53 -34.34 -3.37
C ASN A 502 9.28 -34.74 -2.58
N GLN A 503 8.46 -33.76 -2.15
CA GLN A 503 7.22 -34.04 -1.42
C GLN A 503 6.20 -34.81 -2.27
N TYR A 504 6.09 -34.48 -3.56
CA TYR A 504 5.23 -35.22 -4.48
C TYR A 504 5.72 -36.66 -4.66
N VAL A 505 7.03 -36.86 -4.78
CA VAL A 505 7.64 -38.20 -4.94
C VAL A 505 7.43 -39.05 -3.69
N ASP A 506 7.70 -38.49 -2.51
CA ASP A 506 7.49 -39.18 -1.22
C ASP A 506 6.03 -39.64 -1.07
N HIS A 507 5.08 -38.82 -1.51
CA HIS A 507 3.67 -39.16 -1.49
C HIS A 507 3.35 -40.34 -2.42
N VAL A 508 3.77 -40.27 -3.69
CA VAL A 508 3.52 -41.32 -4.69
C VAL A 508 4.22 -42.63 -4.32
N GLN A 509 5.44 -42.57 -3.78
CA GLN A 509 6.16 -43.75 -3.29
C GLN A 509 5.46 -44.36 -2.08
N SER A 510 5.00 -43.54 -1.13
CA SER A 510 4.23 -44.02 0.02
C SER A 510 2.92 -44.70 -0.37
N GLU A 511 2.26 -44.25 -1.44
CA GLU A 511 1.06 -44.92 -1.96
C GLU A 511 1.39 -46.30 -2.53
N LEU A 512 2.49 -46.41 -3.28
CA LEU A 512 2.96 -47.70 -3.81
C LEU A 512 3.35 -48.67 -2.68
N ASP A 513 4.09 -48.18 -1.67
CA ASP A 513 4.56 -48.98 -0.54
C ASP A 513 3.42 -49.43 0.38
N SER A 514 2.26 -48.77 0.32
CA SER A 514 1.07 -49.13 1.11
C SER A 514 0.29 -50.33 0.55
N LEU A 515 0.63 -50.81 -0.65
CA LEU A 515 -0.02 -51.96 -1.26
C LEU A 515 0.50 -53.28 -0.69
N GLU A 516 -0.41 -54.14 -0.25
CA GLU A 516 -0.11 -55.49 0.25
C GLU A 516 -0.56 -56.55 -0.77
N CYS A 517 0.23 -57.61 -0.92
CA CYS A 517 -0.11 -58.75 -1.78
C CYS A 517 -1.26 -59.56 -1.14
N SER A 518 -2.27 -59.91 -1.93
CA SER A 518 -3.47 -60.62 -1.46
C SER A 518 -3.18 -61.99 -0.82
N ASP A 519 -2.10 -62.66 -1.21
CA ASP A 519 -1.59 -63.91 -0.61
C ASP A 519 -1.17 -63.79 0.88
N LEU A 520 -1.11 -62.59 1.46
CA LEU A 520 -0.82 -62.36 2.89
C LEU A 520 -2.08 -62.31 3.79
N LEU A 521 -3.28 -62.39 3.21
CA LEU A 521 -4.56 -62.30 3.93
C LEU A 521 -5.24 -63.65 4.22
N ASP A 522 -4.61 -64.79 3.87
CA ASP A 522 -5.10 -66.14 4.17
C ASP A 522 -4.59 -66.73 5.51
#